data_AF-A0A451CCI9-F1
#
_entry.id   AF-A0A451CCI9-F1
#
_cell.length_a   1.000
_cell.length_b   1.000
_cell.length_c   1.000
_cell.angle_alpha   90.00
_cell.angle_beta   90.00
_cell.angle_gamma   90.00
#
_symmetry.space_group_name_H-M   'P 1'
#
loop_
_entity.id
_entity.type
_entity.pdbx_description
1 polymer ?
#
loop_
_entity_poly.entity_id
_entity_poly.type
_entity_poly.pdbx_seq_one_letter_code
_entity_poly.pdbx_strand_id
1 'polypeptide(L)' 'MGSYRIQRREQGQGESDWVLVETTSETSVALNRQERGKTLEYRVIAKNKAGESAQSNTVTAVL' A
#
# COMPACT_ATOMS: atom_id res chain seq x y z
N MET A 1 17.49 -8.90 5.53
CA MET A 1 16.02 -9.01 5.62
C MET A 1 15.41 -7.79 4.97
N GLY A 2 14.39 -8.00 4.14
CA GLY A 2 13.61 -6.93 3.53
C GLY A 2 12.18 -6.97 4.05
N SER A 3 11.44 -5.89 3.83
CA SER A 3 10.03 -5.77 4.13
C SER A 3 9.29 -5.10 2.99
N TYR A 4 7.96 -5.23 2.99
CA TYR A 4 7.05 -4.62 2.06
C TYR A 4 6.20 -3.61 2.82
N ARG A 5 6.17 -2.38 2.32
CA ARG A 5 5.35 -1.28 2.81
C ARG A 5 4.12 -1.20 1.93
N ILE A 6 2.95 -1.43 2.51
CA ILE A 6 1.68 -1.31 1.81
C ILE A 6 1.16 0.09 2.05
N GLN A 7 0.93 0.82 0.97
CA GLN A 7 0.34 2.14 1.01
C GLN A 7 -1.07 2.11 0.41
N ARG A 8 -1.91 3.02 0.89
CA ARG A 8 -3.29 3.20 0.45
C ARG A 8 -3.57 4.67 0.20
N ARG A 9 -4.45 4.97 -0.75
CA ARG A 9 -5.13 6.27 -0.86
C ARG A 9 -6.56 6.09 -1.35
N GLU A 10 -7.36 7.14 -1.28
CA GLU A 10 -8.64 7.17 -1.98
C GLU A 10 -8.41 7.46 -3.47
N GLN A 11 -9.21 6.85 -4.35
CA GLN A 11 -9.11 7.06 -5.78
C GLN A 11 -9.29 8.55 -6.13
N GLY A 12 -8.44 9.06 -7.02
CA GLY A 12 -8.46 10.47 -7.44
C GLY A 12 -7.65 11.42 -6.55
N GLN A 13 -7.09 10.93 -5.44
CA GLN A 13 -6.14 11.71 -4.63
C GLN A 13 -4.74 11.76 -5.27
N GLY A 14 -3.93 12.72 -4.81
CA GLY A 14 -2.59 12.98 -5.32
C GLY A 14 -1.54 11.99 -4.82
N GLU A 15 -0.28 12.24 -5.18
CA GLU A 15 0.87 11.43 -4.74
C GLU A 15 1.20 11.66 -3.25
N SER A 16 0.85 12.82 -2.69
CA SER A 16 1.05 13.13 -1.28
C SER A 16 0.06 12.44 -0.34
N ASP A 17 -1.04 11.89 -0.86
CA ASP A 17 -2.13 11.32 -0.08
C ASP A 17 -1.96 9.83 0.22
N TRP A 18 -0.89 9.21 -0.29
CA TRP A 18 -0.56 7.83 0.01
C TRP A 18 -0.16 7.68 1.48
N VAL A 19 -0.98 6.97 2.24
CA VAL A 19 -0.71 6.65 3.64
C VAL A 19 -0.18 5.22 3.77
N LEU A 20 0.81 5.02 4.64
CA LEU A 20 1.27 3.70 5.01
C LEU A 20 0.20 3.01 5.86
N VAL A 21 -0.33 1.88 5.39
CA VAL A 21 -1.35 1.13 6.12
C VAL A 21 -0.81 -0.10 6.83
N GLU A 22 0.28 -0.69 6.32
CA GLU A 22 0.88 -1.88 6.93
C GLU A 22 2.33 -2.06 6.47
N THR A 23 3.14 -2.76 7.27
CA THR A 23 4.48 -3.23 6.85
C THR A 23 4.65 -4.70 7.23
N THR A 24 5.00 -5.53 6.26
CA THR A 24 5.16 -6.98 6.46
C THR A 24 6.46 -7.48 5.85
N SER A 25 7.00 -8.58 6.37
CA SER A 25 8.11 -9.31 5.72
C SER A 25 7.61 -10.44 4.82
N GLU A 26 6.31 -10.75 4.89
CA GLU A 26 5.63 -11.77 4.09
C GLU A 26 5.18 -11.22 2.74
N THR A 27 4.91 -12.12 1.78
CA THR A 27 4.38 -11.74 0.46
C THR A 27 2.85 -11.63 0.42
N SER A 28 2.18 -11.82 1.55
CA SER A 28 0.72 -11.69 1.70
C SER A 28 0.35 -11.05 3.03
N VAL A 29 -0.67 -10.20 3.02
CA VAL A 29 -1.22 -9.59 4.24
C VAL A 29 -2.72 -9.33 4.10
N ALA A 30 -3.45 -9.47 5.20
CA ALA A 30 -4.88 -9.14 5.27
C ALA A 30 -5.06 -7.78 5.93
N LEU A 31 -5.54 -6.79 5.17
CA LEU A 31 -5.85 -5.46 5.69
C LEU A 31 -7.29 -5.43 6.22
N ASN A 32 -7.44 -5.28 7.53
CA ASN A 32 -8.74 -5.20 8.19
C ASN A 32 -9.20 -3.75 8.35
N ARG A 33 -10.51 -3.55 8.60
CA ARG A 33 -11.10 -2.23 8.92
C ARG A 33 -10.85 -1.15 7.86
N GLN A 34 -10.88 -1.53 6.58
CA GLN A 34 -10.81 -0.57 5.48
C GLN A 34 -12.14 0.21 5.39
N GLU A 35 -12.05 1.45 4.89
CA GLU A 35 -13.23 2.31 4.71
C GLU A 35 -14.18 1.69 3.67
N ARG A 36 -15.46 1.53 4.04
CA ARG A 36 -16.50 0.98 3.16
C ARG A 36 -17.08 2.04 2.25
N GLY A 37 -17.52 1.63 1.06
CA GLY A 37 -18.17 2.54 0.11
C GLY A 37 -17.24 3.57 -0.55
N LYS A 38 -15.92 3.45 -0.34
CA LYS A 38 -14.90 4.24 -1.03
C LYS A 38 -14.08 3.35 -1.94
N THR A 39 -13.72 3.90 -3.09
CA THR A 39 -12.75 3.26 -3.98
C THR A 39 -11.35 3.56 -3.46
N LEU A 40 -10.68 2.51 -2.99
CA LEU A 40 -9.33 2.60 -2.40
C LEU A 40 -8.31 2.06 -3.41
N GLU A 41 -7.21 2.77 -3.52
CA GLU A 41 -6.05 2.39 -4.31
C GLU A 41 -4.93 1.91 -3.39
N TYR A 42 -4.27 0.82 -3.77
CA TYR A 42 -3.20 0.19 -3.01
C TYR A 42 -1.95 0.05 -3.87
N ARG A 43 -0.79 0.25 -3.25
CA ARG A 43 0.52 -0.02 -3.84
C ARG A 43 1.48 -0.57 -2.81
N VAL A 44 2.53 -1.22 -3.30
CA VAL A 44 3.57 -1.84 -2.46
C VAL A 44 4.93 -1.23 -2.79
N ILE A 45 5.72 -0.98 -1.76
CA ILE A 45 7.11 -0.54 -1.86
C ILE A 45 7.98 -1.55 -1.11
N ALA A 46 8.93 -2.18 -1.80
CA ALA A 46 9.89 -3.04 -1.14
C ALA A 46 10.96 -2.19 -0.43
N LYS A 47 11.40 -2.62 0.74
CA LYS A 47 12.41 -1.95 1.55
C LYS A 47 13.44 -2.95 2.02
N ASN A 48 14.72 -2.64 1.86
CA ASN A 48 15.81 -3.42 2.41
C ASN A 48 16.94 -2.48 2.88
N LYS A 49 18.10 -3.05 3.24
CA LYS A 49 19.27 -2.28 3.71
C LYS A 49 19.77 -1.27 2.66
N ALA A 50 19.54 -1.50 1.37
CA ALA A 50 19.93 -0.60 0.29
C ALA A 50 18.95 0.56 0.07
N GLY A 51 17.76 0.52 0.68
CA GLY A 51 16.74 1.56 0.55
C GLY A 51 15.38 1.02 0.15
N GLU A 52 14.56 1.90 -0.43
CA GLU A 52 13.22 1.60 -0.92
C GLU A 52 13.23 1.42 -2.44
N SER A 53 12.41 0.50 -2.95
CA SER A 53 12.21 0.31 -4.38
C SER A 53 11.32 1.39 -4.99
N ALA A 54 11.19 1.39 -6.32
CA ALA A 54 10.07 2.05 -6.96
C ALA A 54 8.73 1.45 -6.49
N GLN A 55 7.65 2.23 -6.59
CA GLN A 55 6.31 1.75 -6.25
C GLN A 55 5.84 0.69 -7.25
N SER A 56 5.09 -0.29 -6.77
CA SER A 56 4.41 -1.26 -7.63
C SER A 56 3.33 -0.60 -8.49
N ASN A 57 2.72 -1.40 -9.38
CA ASN A 57 1.44 -1.04 -9.96
C ASN A 57 0.39 -0.79 -8.87
N THR A 58 -0.52 0.13 -9.16
CA THR A 58 -1.67 0.41 -8.31
C THR A 58 -2.76 -0.63 -8.55
N VAL A 59 -3.39 -1.11 -7.48
CA VAL A 59 -4.57 -1.97 -7.52
C VAL A 59 -5.72 -1.26 -6.83
N THR A 60 -6.90 -1.30 -7.45
CA THR A 60 -8.11 -0.63 -6.94
C THR A 60 -9.07 -1.64 -6.33
N ALA A 61 -9.66 -1.32 -5.18
CA ALA A 61 -10.68 -2.14 -4.54
C ALA A 61 -11.77 -1.26 -3.90
N VAL A 62 -13.00 -1.76 -3.90
CA VAL A 62 -14.14 -1.19 -3.17
C VAL A 62 -14.67 -2.26 -2.22
N LEU A 63 -15.01 -1.86 -1.00
CA LEU A 63 -15.54 -2.73 0.05
C LEU A 63 -17.03 -2.52 0.28
#